data_AF-E1TBU2-F1
#
_entry.id   AF-E1TBU2-F1
#
_cell.length_a   1.000
_cell.length_b   1.000
_cell.length_c   1.000
_cell.angle_alpha   90.00
_cell.angle_beta   90.00
_cell.angle_gamma   90.00
#
_symmetry.space_group_name_H-M   'P 1'
#
loop_
_entity.id
_entity.type
_entity.pdbx_description
1 polymer ?
#
loop_
_entity_poly.entity_id
_entity_poly.type
_entity_poly.pdbx_seq_one_letter_code
_entity_poly.pdbx_strand_id
1 'polypeptide(L)'
;MKAAILKTLGEPLAIEDIPDPSLGTGEVIVDIAAAPVLSYAQEVFSGERRYPIELPIVPGCGAIGRVRAFGPDATHLKTGDWVFCDPTVRSRDDALTPDITLQGWSARGDGGLRLARHFHHGPFAAQMRVPTENAIRIGDISPADASKWCALNTMLVPYGGLLASNLQAGETLLVSGATGNFGSACVAVALAMGVRCVVAPGRNERVLADLRRRFGERIRTVKLTGNEDDDRERMRAAAGAPIDCVMDLLPPSATTRTVRAAVMAVRPYGRIVLMGGVGMLGGDGLDLPYPWIMRNDITVRGKWMYPPQAVTLMTGLIRGGLLDLALFDVTSFKLDDVNEAIGHAAANGGPFRMTVVHP
;
A
#
# COMPACT_ATOMS: atom_id res chain seq x y z
N MET A 1 -0.46 12.39 -25.83
CA MET A 1 -0.19 11.05 -25.29
C MET A 1 -1.47 10.25 -25.16
N LYS A 2 -1.37 8.92 -25.32
CA LYS A 2 -2.47 7.98 -25.09
C LYS A 2 -2.73 7.80 -23.59
N ALA A 3 -3.99 7.76 -23.19
CA ALA A 3 -4.42 7.61 -21.80
C ALA A 3 -5.78 6.90 -21.67
N ALA A 4 -6.01 6.26 -20.52
CA ALA A 4 -7.31 5.74 -20.12
C ALA A 4 -8.01 6.73 -19.18
N ILE A 5 -9.17 7.25 -19.57
CA ILE A 5 -9.86 8.34 -18.90
C ILE A 5 -11.16 7.84 -18.27
N LEU A 6 -11.32 8.08 -16.98
CA LEU A 6 -12.59 7.96 -16.29
C LEU A 6 -13.34 9.29 -16.46
N LYS A 7 -14.39 9.30 -17.30
CA LYS A 7 -15.21 10.50 -17.55
C LYS A 7 -16.35 10.65 -16.55
N THR A 8 -16.96 9.52 -16.21
CA THR A 8 -18.10 9.41 -15.29
C THR A 8 -17.88 8.22 -14.39
N LEU A 9 -18.27 8.32 -13.11
CA LEU A 9 -18.26 7.16 -12.22
C LEU A 9 -19.23 6.08 -12.74
N GLY A 10 -18.84 4.81 -12.63
CA GLY A 10 -19.63 3.66 -13.07
C GLY A 10 -19.54 3.33 -14.55
N GLU A 11 -18.88 4.17 -15.36
CA GLU A 11 -18.62 3.90 -16.78
C GLU A 11 -17.22 3.29 -16.99
N PRO A 12 -17.02 2.48 -18.04
CA PRO A 12 -15.69 2.02 -18.44
C PRO A 12 -14.76 3.20 -18.76
N LEU A 13 -13.45 3.00 -18.57
CA LEU A 13 -12.47 4.00 -18.97
C LEU A 13 -12.41 4.11 -20.50
N ALA A 14 -12.39 5.33 -21.00
CA ALA A 14 -12.24 5.64 -22.42
C ALA A 14 -10.75 5.77 -22.79
N ILE A 15 -10.31 5.10 -23.85
CA ILE A 15 -8.95 5.24 -24.38
C ILE A 15 -8.92 6.42 -25.35
N GLU A 16 -8.14 7.44 -25.03
CA GLU A 16 -8.08 8.69 -25.80
C GLU A 16 -6.66 9.26 -25.85
N ASP A 17 -6.40 10.08 -26.88
CA ASP A 17 -5.22 10.93 -26.93
C ASP A 17 -5.51 12.27 -26.25
N ILE A 18 -4.74 12.60 -25.23
CA ILE A 18 -4.76 13.88 -24.51
C ILE A 18 -3.44 14.64 -24.69
N PRO A 19 -3.37 15.95 -24.43
CA PRO A 19 -2.11 16.68 -24.47
C PRO A 19 -1.04 16.03 -23.57
N ASP A 20 0.21 16.06 -24.03
CA ASP A 20 1.35 15.63 -23.20
C ASP A 20 1.46 16.55 -21.96
N PRO A 21 1.87 16.01 -20.80
CA PRO A 21 2.04 16.83 -19.60
C PRO A 21 3.10 17.90 -19.82
N SER A 22 2.82 19.12 -19.38
CA SER A 22 3.79 20.21 -19.38
C SER A 22 4.58 20.26 -18.07
N LEU A 23 5.86 20.60 -18.18
CA LEU A 23 6.77 20.66 -17.05
C LEU A 23 6.73 22.05 -16.39
N GLY A 24 6.57 22.07 -15.06
CA GLY A 24 6.82 23.24 -14.21
C GLY A 24 8.05 23.07 -13.32
N THR A 25 8.28 24.03 -12.43
CA THR A 25 9.36 23.95 -11.42
C THR A 25 9.05 22.88 -10.37
N GLY A 26 10.04 22.07 -10.02
CA GLY A 26 9.89 20.98 -9.05
C GLY A 26 9.08 19.80 -9.54
N GLU A 27 9.00 19.60 -10.84
CA GLU A 27 8.24 18.51 -11.44
C GLU A 27 9.11 17.64 -12.33
N VAL A 28 8.64 16.41 -12.56
CA VAL A 28 9.30 15.41 -13.39
C VAL A 28 8.25 14.78 -14.30
N ILE A 29 8.57 14.65 -15.58
CA ILE A 29 7.80 13.86 -16.53
C ILE A 29 8.47 12.49 -16.63
N VAL A 30 7.68 11.44 -16.42
CA VAL A 30 8.10 10.05 -16.47
C VAL A 30 7.37 9.35 -17.60
N ASP A 31 8.11 8.67 -18.48
CA ASP A 31 7.55 7.72 -19.44
C ASP A 31 7.19 6.44 -18.66
N ILE A 32 5.90 6.09 -18.60
CA ILE A 32 5.41 4.99 -17.77
C ILE A 32 5.72 3.65 -18.44
N ALA A 33 6.37 2.74 -17.70
CA ALA A 33 6.65 1.39 -18.17
C ALA A 33 5.62 0.38 -17.64
N ALA A 34 5.13 0.57 -16.42
CA ALA A 34 4.16 -0.32 -15.78
C ALA A 34 3.41 0.40 -14.65
N ALA A 35 2.09 0.18 -14.57
CA ALA A 35 1.23 0.73 -13.52
C ALA A 35 0.40 -0.39 -12.87
N PRO A 36 0.41 -0.55 -11.53
CA PRO A 36 -0.43 -1.53 -10.86
C PRO A 36 -1.91 -1.13 -10.91
N VAL A 37 -2.78 -2.13 -11.07
CA VAL A 37 -4.22 -2.01 -10.90
C VAL A 37 -4.60 -2.57 -9.52
N LEU A 38 -5.12 -1.71 -8.64
CA LEU A 38 -5.52 -2.14 -7.31
C LEU A 38 -6.73 -3.09 -7.39
N SER A 39 -6.77 -4.11 -6.52
CA SER A 39 -7.85 -5.11 -6.53
C SER A 39 -9.24 -4.52 -6.24
N TYR A 40 -9.30 -3.34 -5.65
CA TYR A 40 -10.54 -2.61 -5.36
C TYR A 40 -10.73 -1.41 -6.30
N ALA A 41 -10.01 -1.35 -7.43
CA ALA A 41 -10.12 -0.24 -8.39
C ALA A 41 -11.55 -0.07 -8.93
N GLN A 42 -12.24 -1.18 -9.19
CA GLN A 42 -13.63 -1.14 -9.63
C GLN A 42 -14.55 -0.45 -8.62
N GLU A 43 -14.34 -0.66 -7.31
CA GLU A 43 -15.11 -0.02 -6.24
C GLU A 43 -14.82 1.49 -6.14
N VAL A 44 -13.63 1.92 -6.56
CA VAL A 44 -13.29 3.35 -6.64
C VAL A 44 -13.97 3.97 -7.85
N PHE A 45 -13.84 3.36 -9.03
CA PHE A 45 -14.36 3.91 -10.27
C PHE A 45 -15.89 3.83 -10.37
N SER A 46 -16.53 2.92 -9.63
CA SER A 46 -17.99 2.90 -9.46
C SER A 46 -18.51 3.96 -8.47
N GLY A 47 -17.64 4.55 -7.63
CA GLY A 47 -18.01 5.47 -6.56
C GLY A 47 -18.38 4.81 -5.23
N GLU A 48 -18.38 3.48 -5.13
CA GLU A 48 -18.70 2.74 -3.89
C GLU A 48 -17.79 3.15 -2.72
N ARG A 49 -16.50 3.39 -3.01
CA ARG A 49 -15.52 3.84 -2.00
C ARG A 49 -15.71 5.29 -1.54
N ARG A 50 -16.52 6.09 -2.24
CA ARG A 50 -16.78 7.51 -1.93
C ARG A 50 -15.51 8.35 -1.78
N TYR A 51 -14.48 8.04 -2.58
CA TYR A 51 -13.27 8.84 -2.60
C TYR A 51 -13.53 10.18 -3.31
N PRO A 52 -12.99 11.29 -2.78
CA PRO A 52 -13.10 12.57 -3.46
C PRO A 52 -12.14 12.56 -4.65
N ILE A 53 -12.72 12.42 -5.84
CA ILE A 53 -12.06 12.39 -7.14
C ILE A 53 -12.79 13.39 -8.04
N GLU A 54 -12.06 14.27 -8.70
CA GLU A 54 -12.62 15.17 -9.71
C GLU A 54 -12.49 14.54 -11.09
N LEU A 55 -13.55 14.60 -11.89
CA LEU A 55 -13.62 14.02 -13.24
C LEU A 55 -13.65 15.14 -14.29
N PRO A 56 -13.18 14.89 -15.52
CA PRO A 56 -12.57 13.65 -16.01
C PRO A 56 -11.11 13.48 -15.54
N ILE A 57 -10.71 12.24 -15.26
CA ILE A 57 -9.37 11.94 -14.74
C ILE A 57 -8.75 10.72 -15.44
N VAL A 58 -7.43 10.74 -15.65
CA VAL A 58 -6.63 9.52 -15.88
C VAL A 58 -6.34 8.89 -14.52
N PRO A 59 -6.89 7.72 -14.17
CA PRO A 59 -6.74 7.19 -12.82
C PRO A 59 -5.49 6.31 -12.66
N GLY A 60 -5.36 5.73 -11.46
CA GLY A 60 -4.31 4.78 -11.08
C GLY A 60 -3.43 5.35 -9.96
N CYS A 61 -2.72 4.47 -9.26
CA CYS A 61 -2.00 4.84 -8.04
C CYS A 61 -0.59 4.26 -8.05
N GLY A 62 0.38 5.11 -8.39
CA GLY A 62 1.81 4.79 -8.47
C GLY A 62 2.22 4.08 -9.75
N ALA A 63 3.50 4.14 -10.11
CA ALA A 63 4.02 3.49 -11.33
C ALA A 63 5.51 3.22 -11.27
N ILE A 64 5.99 2.40 -12.21
CA ILE A 64 7.39 2.26 -12.56
C ILE A 64 7.57 2.87 -13.95
N GLY A 65 8.61 3.68 -14.11
CA GLY A 65 8.88 4.34 -15.38
C GLY A 65 10.29 4.90 -15.48
N ARG A 66 10.55 5.59 -16.58
CA ARG A 66 11.83 6.23 -16.87
C ARG A 66 11.68 7.74 -16.91
N VAL A 67 12.59 8.44 -16.25
CA VAL A 67 12.60 9.91 -16.28
C VAL A 67 12.79 10.40 -17.71
N ARG A 68 11.83 11.20 -18.21
CA ARG A 68 11.91 11.84 -19.52
C ARG A 68 12.52 13.22 -19.42
N ALA A 69 11.97 14.05 -18.53
CA ALA A 69 12.36 15.43 -18.30
C ALA A 69 12.10 15.82 -16.85
N PHE A 70 12.82 16.83 -16.34
CA PHE A 70 12.73 17.28 -14.96
C PHE A 70 13.02 18.78 -14.85
N GLY A 71 12.44 19.41 -13.84
CA GLY A 71 12.62 20.82 -13.54
C GLY A 71 14.07 21.15 -13.15
N PRO A 72 14.47 22.43 -13.24
CA PRO A 72 15.86 22.86 -12.99
C PRO A 72 16.35 22.62 -11.55
N ASP A 73 15.44 22.33 -10.62
CA ASP A 73 15.71 22.04 -9.21
C ASP A 73 15.96 20.55 -8.92
N ALA A 74 15.83 19.66 -9.91
CA ALA A 74 16.20 18.25 -9.77
C ALA A 74 17.72 18.05 -10.02
N THR A 75 18.51 18.08 -8.94
CA THR A 75 19.98 18.05 -9.01
C THR A 75 20.60 16.65 -9.11
N HIS A 76 19.81 15.59 -8.90
CA HIS A 76 20.29 14.21 -8.87
C HIS A 76 19.65 13.28 -9.90
N LEU A 77 18.51 13.68 -10.49
CA LEU A 77 17.83 12.91 -11.52
C LEU A 77 18.54 13.08 -12.87
N LYS A 78 18.51 12.04 -13.68
CA LYS A 78 18.97 12.06 -15.06
C LYS A 78 17.89 11.50 -15.97
N THR A 79 17.84 12.01 -17.21
CA THR A 79 16.99 11.41 -18.24
C THR A 79 17.37 9.95 -18.41
N GLY A 80 16.37 9.07 -18.41
CA GLY A 80 16.52 7.63 -18.48
C GLY A 80 16.62 6.92 -17.13
N ASP A 81 16.74 7.61 -16.00
CA ASP A 81 16.73 6.97 -14.68
C ASP A 81 15.44 6.17 -14.46
N TRP A 82 15.57 4.96 -13.92
CA TRP A 82 14.43 4.18 -13.44
C TRP A 82 13.92 4.72 -12.12
N VAL A 83 12.63 5.04 -12.06
CA VAL A 83 11.96 5.60 -10.89
C VAL A 83 10.69 4.84 -10.54
N PHE A 84 10.39 4.80 -9.25
CA PHE A 84 9.06 4.60 -8.73
C PHE A 84 8.38 5.97 -8.58
N CYS A 85 7.24 6.14 -9.25
CA CYS A 85 6.36 7.28 -9.07
C CYS A 85 5.53 7.05 -7.81
N ASP A 86 5.93 7.65 -6.68
CA ASP A 86 5.17 7.58 -5.42
C ASP A 86 3.85 8.35 -5.58
N PRO A 87 2.68 7.72 -5.41
CA PRO A 87 1.40 8.42 -5.50
C PRO A 87 1.14 9.39 -4.34
N THR A 88 1.88 9.29 -3.23
CA THR A 88 1.65 10.06 -2.01
C THR A 88 2.24 11.47 -2.12
N VAL A 89 1.51 12.38 -2.77
CA VAL A 89 1.92 13.78 -2.95
C VAL A 89 1.61 14.57 -1.68
N ARG A 90 2.57 15.38 -1.25
CA ARG A 90 2.49 16.25 -0.07
C ARG A 90 2.61 17.71 -0.49
N SER A 91 1.91 18.61 0.20
CA SER A 91 2.15 20.04 0.01
C SER A 91 3.55 20.42 0.52
N ARG A 92 4.14 21.44 -0.08
CA ARG A 92 5.51 21.90 0.23
C ARG A 92 5.55 23.11 1.17
N ASP A 93 4.40 23.73 1.40
CA ASP A 93 4.23 24.98 2.16
C ASP A 93 3.93 24.76 3.65
N ASP A 94 3.78 23.51 4.09
CA ASP A 94 3.68 23.13 5.50
C ASP A 94 4.49 21.85 5.79
N ALA A 95 5.63 22.02 6.45
CA ALA A 95 6.52 20.91 6.77
C ALA A 95 6.04 20.06 7.96
N LEU A 96 5.16 20.58 8.82
CA LEU A 96 4.68 19.88 10.03
C LEU A 96 3.39 19.12 9.75
N THR A 97 2.48 19.76 9.02
CA THR A 97 1.14 19.25 8.71
C THR A 97 0.81 19.37 7.22
N PRO A 98 1.63 18.76 6.33
CA PRO A 98 1.39 18.86 4.89
C PRO A 98 0.03 18.25 4.52
N ASP A 99 -0.66 18.91 3.60
CA ASP A 99 -1.81 18.32 2.92
C ASP A 99 -1.35 17.14 2.06
N ILE A 100 -2.21 16.13 1.91
CA ILE A 100 -1.88 14.89 1.18
C ILE A 100 -2.96 14.58 0.15
N THR A 101 -2.51 14.18 -1.04
CA THR A 101 -3.32 13.47 -2.04
C THR A 101 -2.62 12.18 -2.46
N LEU A 102 -3.41 11.18 -2.85
CA LEU A 102 -2.96 10.06 -3.64
C LEU A 102 -3.25 10.39 -5.11
N GLN A 103 -2.21 10.81 -5.84
CA GLN A 103 -2.33 11.26 -7.23
C GLN A 103 -3.03 10.20 -8.09
N GLY A 104 -4.03 10.62 -8.88
CA GLY A 104 -4.84 9.73 -9.71
C GLY A 104 -5.84 8.85 -8.95
N TRP A 105 -5.99 9.02 -7.62
CA TRP A 105 -6.74 8.08 -6.79
C TRP A 105 -7.68 8.69 -5.75
N SER A 106 -7.21 9.62 -4.91
CA SER A 106 -8.03 10.23 -3.85
C SER A 106 -7.41 11.51 -3.29
N ALA A 107 -8.23 12.44 -2.86
CA ALA A 107 -7.79 13.61 -2.08
C ALA A 107 -8.26 13.54 -0.62
N ARG A 108 -7.71 14.40 0.26
CA ARG A 108 -8.23 14.59 1.61
C ARG A 108 -8.25 16.08 1.96
N GLY A 109 -9.42 16.56 2.38
CA GLY A 109 -9.61 17.96 2.72
C GLY A 109 -9.42 18.91 1.55
N ASP A 110 -9.60 20.20 1.80
CA ASP A 110 -9.55 21.22 0.74
C ASP A 110 -8.13 21.37 0.18
N GLY A 111 -7.11 21.30 1.03
CA GLY A 111 -5.72 21.39 0.60
C GLY A 111 -5.28 20.19 -0.26
N GLY A 112 -5.65 18.97 0.14
CA GLY A 112 -5.43 17.78 -0.68
C GLY A 112 -6.18 17.83 -2.02
N LEU A 113 -7.40 18.40 -2.05
CA LEU A 113 -8.15 18.62 -3.30
C LEU A 113 -7.45 19.63 -4.22
N ARG A 114 -6.90 20.72 -3.66
CA ARG A 114 -6.08 21.66 -4.45
C ARG A 114 -4.84 20.98 -5.04
N LEU A 115 -4.17 20.13 -4.26
CA LEU A 115 -3.05 19.32 -4.78
C LEU A 115 -3.50 18.39 -5.90
N ALA A 116 -4.63 17.69 -5.72
CA ALA A 116 -5.19 16.77 -6.72
C ALA A 116 -5.65 17.46 -8.00
N ARG A 117 -5.93 18.76 -7.98
CA ARG A 117 -6.21 19.55 -9.21
C ARG A 117 -4.93 19.88 -9.98
N HIS A 118 -3.82 20.08 -9.28
CA HIS A 118 -2.53 20.37 -9.89
C HIS A 118 -1.84 19.08 -10.36
N PHE A 119 -1.70 18.09 -9.48
CA PHE A 119 -1.20 16.75 -9.79
C PHE A 119 -2.37 15.80 -10.03
N HIS A 120 -3.08 16.04 -11.13
CA HIS A 120 -4.39 15.45 -11.38
C HIS A 120 -4.34 14.03 -11.96
N HIS A 121 -3.57 13.85 -13.02
CA HIS A 121 -3.54 12.60 -13.77
C HIS A 121 -2.61 11.57 -13.13
N GLY A 122 -3.11 10.34 -13.06
CA GLY A 122 -2.43 9.14 -12.63
C GLY A 122 -1.67 8.43 -13.77
N PRO A 123 -1.25 7.18 -13.52
CA PRO A 123 -0.32 6.43 -14.36
C PRO A 123 -0.96 5.60 -15.47
N PHE A 124 -2.29 5.56 -15.64
CA PHE A 124 -2.90 4.87 -16.79
C PHE A 124 -2.81 5.71 -18.07
N ALA A 125 -1.60 6.20 -18.38
CA ALA A 125 -1.25 6.98 -19.54
C ALA A 125 0.22 6.77 -19.91
N ALA A 126 0.57 7.02 -21.17
CA ALA A 126 1.94 6.82 -21.65
C ALA A 126 2.98 7.66 -20.88
N GLN A 127 2.56 8.79 -20.31
CA GLN A 127 3.40 9.63 -19.45
C GLN A 127 2.65 10.13 -18.22
N MET A 128 3.39 10.40 -17.16
CA MET A 128 2.87 10.97 -15.93
C MET A 128 3.78 12.10 -15.45
N ARG A 129 3.16 13.17 -14.95
CA ARG A 129 3.86 14.27 -14.28
C ARG A 129 3.76 14.10 -12.77
N VAL A 130 4.89 14.10 -12.08
CA VAL A 130 4.95 13.97 -10.62
C VAL A 130 5.81 15.09 -10.02
N PRO A 131 5.63 15.41 -8.72
CA PRO A 131 6.62 16.19 -7.98
C PRO A 131 8.00 15.52 -8.02
N THR A 132 9.07 16.31 -7.95
CA THR A 132 10.46 15.81 -7.98
C THR A 132 10.74 14.81 -6.85
N GLU A 133 10.22 15.06 -5.65
CA GLU A 133 10.33 14.20 -4.47
C GLU A 133 9.50 12.90 -4.57
N ASN A 134 8.61 12.80 -5.56
CA ASN A 134 7.80 11.62 -5.85
C ASN A 134 8.38 10.77 -7.00
N ALA A 135 9.39 11.25 -7.74
CA ALA A 135 10.14 10.48 -8.73
C ALA A 135 11.37 9.80 -8.08
N ILE A 136 11.15 8.71 -7.34
CA ILE A 136 12.18 8.11 -6.49
C ILE A 136 12.96 7.05 -7.26
N ARG A 137 14.28 7.26 -7.42
CA ARG A 137 15.16 6.33 -8.13
C ARG A 137 15.19 4.97 -7.46
N ILE A 138 14.99 3.92 -8.27
CA ILE A 138 15.06 2.51 -7.84
C ILE A 138 16.35 1.81 -8.30
N GLY A 139 17.21 2.57 -9.01
CA GLY A 139 18.42 2.09 -9.67
C GLY A 139 18.11 1.27 -10.93
N ASP A 140 19.14 0.83 -11.64
CA ASP A 140 18.97 0.11 -12.90
C ASP A 140 18.24 -1.22 -12.75
N ILE A 141 17.25 -1.43 -13.64
CA ILE A 141 16.47 -2.67 -13.77
C ILE A 141 16.34 -3.03 -15.26
N SER A 142 16.06 -4.30 -15.55
CA SER A 142 15.62 -4.68 -16.89
C SER A 142 14.22 -4.13 -17.16
N PRO A 143 13.91 -3.65 -18.38
CA PRO A 143 12.53 -3.29 -18.75
C PRO A 143 11.50 -4.39 -18.48
N ALA A 144 11.90 -5.67 -18.62
CA ALA A 144 11.05 -6.82 -18.36
C ALA A 144 10.67 -7.00 -16.88
N ASP A 145 11.41 -6.37 -15.96
CA ASP A 145 11.12 -6.44 -14.52
C ASP A 145 10.23 -5.28 -14.05
N ALA A 146 9.91 -4.30 -14.89
CA ALA A 146 9.10 -3.14 -14.50
C ALA A 146 7.78 -3.54 -13.81
N SER A 147 7.08 -4.56 -14.33
CA SER A 147 5.84 -5.06 -13.72
C SER A 147 6.05 -5.65 -12.33
N LYS A 148 7.18 -6.33 -12.07
CA LYS A 148 7.49 -6.86 -10.73
C LYS A 148 7.76 -5.74 -9.74
N TRP A 149 8.44 -4.68 -10.18
CA TRP A 149 8.72 -3.51 -9.35
C TRP A 149 7.46 -2.74 -8.92
N CYS A 150 6.33 -2.89 -9.63
CA CYS A 150 5.04 -2.37 -9.17
C CYS A 150 4.61 -2.94 -7.80
N ALA A 151 5.18 -4.08 -7.35
CA ALA A 151 4.91 -4.63 -6.02
C ALA A 151 5.31 -3.67 -4.88
N LEU A 152 6.21 -2.70 -5.13
CA LEU A 152 6.48 -1.59 -4.20
C LEU A 152 5.19 -0.92 -3.74
N ASN A 153 4.23 -0.69 -4.65
CA ASN A 153 2.98 -0.01 -4.32
C ASN A 153 2.18 -0.74 -3.22
N THR A 154 2.19 -2.07 -3.24
CA THR A 154 1.53 -2.88 -2.21
C THR A 154 2.37 -3.02 -0.95
N MET A 155 3.69 -3.18 -1.07
CA MET A 155 4.58 -3.43 0.07
C MET A 155 4.88 -2.18 0.90
N LEU A 156 4.94 -1.00 0.28
CA LEU A 156 5.26 0.25 0.96
C LEU A 156 4.22 0.64 2.00
N VAL A 157 2.94 0.31 1.74
CA VAL A 157 1.84 0.55 2.68
C VAL A 157 2.12 -0.12 4.03
N PRO A 158 2.17 -1.46 4.17
CA PRO A 158 2.49 -2.09 5.44
C PRO A 158 3.91 -1.74 5.94
N TYR A 159 4.89 -1.48 5.06
CA TYR A 159 6.21 -1.04 5.51
C TYR A 159 6.17 0.30 6.25
N GLY A 160 5.32 1.23 5.80
CA GLY A 160 5.04 2.46 6.53
C GLY A 160 4.55 2.20 7.96
N GLY A 161 3.69 1.20 8.13
CA GLY A 161 3.24 0.73 9.44
C GLY A 161 4.38 0.12 10.25
N LEU A 162 5.17 -0.77 9.68
CA LEU A 162 6.29 -1.44 10.35
C LEU A 162 7.35 -0.42 10.82
N LEU A 163 7.68 0.57 9.99
CA LEU A 163 8.54 1.70 10.38
C LEU A 163 7.91 2.53 11.51
N ALA A 164 6.61 2.82 11.42
CA ALA A 164 5.90 3.59 12.43
C ALA A 164 5.81 2.87 13.79
N SER A 165 5.89 1.54 13.79
CA SER A 165 5.96 0.72 15.00
C SER A 165 7.34 0.67 15.64
N ASN A 166 8.39 1.20 14.98
CA ASN A 166 9.79 1.00 15.38
C ASN A 166 10.12 -0.49 15.58
N LEU A 167 9.65 -1.34 14.66
CA LEU A 167 9.86 -2.78 14.71
C LEU A 167 11.35 -3.12 14.75
N GLN A 168 11.73 -4.00 15.67
CA GLN A 168 13.11 -4.47 15.81
C GLN A 168 13.26 -5.88 15.26
N ALA A 169 14.46 -6.19 14.74
CA ALA A 169 14.82 -7.57 14.45
C ALA A 169 14.75 -8.42 15.73
N GLY A 170 14.26 -9.65 15.62
CA GLY A 170 14.06 -10.56 16.75
C GLY A 170 12.72 -10.43 17.49
N GLU A 171 11.90 -9.41 17.18
CA GLU A 171 10.58 -9.25 17.81
C GLU A 171 9.52 -10.19 17.22
N THR A 172 8.45 -10.41 17.98
CA THR A 172 7.25 -11.14 17.53
C THR A 172 6.18 -10.16 17.08
N LEU A 173 5.81 -10.26 15.80
CA LEU A 173 4.78 -9.43 15.19
C LEU A 173 3.47 -10.22 15.04
N LEU A 174 2.34 -9.66 15.41
CA LEU A 174 1.03 -10.15 15.01
C LEU A 174 0.50 -9.31 13.84
N VAL A 175 0.07 -9.97 12.76
CA VAL A 175 -0.52 -9.30 11.58
C VAL A 175 -2.00 -9.64 11.48
N SER A 176 -2.85 -8.75 11.98
CA SER A 176 -4.30 -8.83 11.82
C SER A 176 -4.66 -8.47 10.38
N GLY A 177 -5.31 -9.39 9.68
CA GLY A 177 -5.57 -9.28 8.24
C GLY A 177 -4.47 -9.86 7.34
N ALA A 178 -3.61 -10.74 7.86
CA ALA A 178 -2.50 -11.37 7.11
C ALA A 178 -2.91 -12.07 5.80
N THR A 179 -4.17 -12.48 5.66
CA THR A 179 -4.67 -13.17 4.46
C THR A 179 -5.11 -12.22 3.33
N GLY A 180 -5.03 -10.90 3.53
CA GLY A 180 -5.30 -9.89 2.49
C GLY A 180 -4.07 -9.53 1.67
N ASN A 181 -4.24 -8.66 0.67
CA ASN A 181 -3.13 -8.22 -0.19
C ASN A 181 -2.06 -7.47 0.61
N PHE A 182 -2.44 -6.42 1.35
CA PHE A 182 -1.52 -5.69 2.22
C PHE A 182 -1.01 -6.51 3.41
N GLY A 183 -1.85 -7.38 3.98
CA GLY A 183 -1.47 -8.23 5.12
C GLY A 183 -0.40 -9.25 4.77
N SER A 184 -0.53 -9.93 3.63
CA SER A 184 0.48 -10.89 3.16
C SER A 184 1.79 -10.20 2.76
N ALA A 185 1.71 -9.01 2.15
CA ALA A 185 2.87 -8.16 1.92
C ALA A 185 3.55 -7.74 3.25
N CYS A 186 2.77 -7.41 4.29
CA CYS A 186 3.28 -7.11 5.63
C CYS A 186 4.09 -8.29 6.21
N VAL A 187 3.59 -9.52 6.05
CA VAL A 187 4.31 -10.73 6.47
C VAL A 187 5.68 -10.80 5.78
N ALA A 188 5.72 -10.65 4.46
CA ALA A 188 6.97 -10.72 3.70
C ALA A 188 7.96 -9.62 4.10
N VAL A 189 7.50 -8.38 4.22
CA VAL A 189 8.35 -7.23 4.59
C VAL A 189 8.85 -7.38 6.04
N ALA A 190 8.00 -7.79 6.98
CA ALA A 190 8.41 -7.98 8.37
C ALA A 190 9.49 -9.06 8.51
N LEU A 191 9.36 -10.17 7.76
CA LEU A 191 10.39 -11.22 7.72
C LEU A 191 11.72 -10.70 7.17
N ALA A 192 11.68 -9.88 6.11
CA ALA A 192 12.85 -9.20 5.55
C ALA A 192 13.50 -8.20 6.52
N MET A 193 12.71 -7.59 7.41
CA MET A 193 13.18 -6.76 8.52
C MET A 193 13.73 -7.55 9.71
N GLY A 194 13.69 -8.88 9.67
CA GLY A 194 14.31 -9.74 10.66
C GLY A 194 13.45 -10.07 11.89
N VAL A 195 12.13 -9.94 11.84
CA VAL A 195 11.25 -10.35 12.97
C VAL A 195 11.45 -11.82 13.32
N ARG A 196 11.48 -12.19 14.59
CA ARG A 196 11.64 -13.61 14.95
C ARG A 196 10.48 -14.45 14.41
N CYS A 197 9.25 -13.95 14.56
CA CYS A 197 8.04 -14.70 14.29
C CYS A 197 6.92 -13.76 13.84
N VAL A 198 6.04 -14.25 12.95
CA VAL A 198 4.78 -13.60 12.61
C VAL A 198 3.61 -14.48 13.02
N VAL A 199 2.74 -13.95 13.89
CA VAL A 199 1.45 -14.54 14.24
C VAL A 199 0.41 -14.04 13.25
N ALA A 200 -0.22 -14.95 12.52
CA ALA A 200 -1.17 -14.66 11.45
C ALA A 200 -2.56 -15.22 11.80
N PRO A 201 -3.42 -14.45 12.50
CA PRO A 201 -4.80 -14.82 12.69
C PRO A 201 -5.62 -14.62 11.41
N GLY A 202 -6.53 -15.56 11.12
CA GLY A 202 -7.42 -15.45 9.97
C GLY A 202 -8.50 -16.52 9.91
N ARG A 203 -9.48 -16.30 9.04
CA ARG A 203 -10.55 -17.25 8.72
C ARG A 203 -10.25 -18.09 7.48
N ASN A 204 -9.39 -17.58 6.58
CA ASN A 204 -9.04 -18.25 5.34
C ASN A 204 -7.84 -19.20 5.56
N GLU A 205 -8.13 -20.43 5.98
CA GLU A 205 -7.11 -21.44 6.29
C GLU A 205 -6.23 -21.79 5.08
N ARG A 206 -6.77 -21.74 3.86
CA ARG A 206 -6.00 -21.98 2.64
C ARG A 206 -4.87 -20.97 2.48
N VAL A 207 -5.16 -19.69 2.69
CA VAL A 207 -4.15 -18.62 2.61
C VAL A 207 -3.17 -18.70 3.79
N LEU A 208 -3.65 -19.03 5.00
CA LEU A 208 -2.76 -19.23 6.15
C LEU A 208 -1.76 -20.37 5.91
N ALA A 209 -2.22 -21.48 5.34
CA ALA A 209 -1.36 -22.59 4.93
C ALA A 209 -0.37 -22.17 3.83
N ASP A 210 -0.80 -21.35 2.86
CA ASP A 210 0.07 -20.81 1.80
C ASP A 210 1.20 -19.93 2.37
N LEU A 211 0.90 -19.06 3.34
CA LEU A 211 1.91 -18.25 4.04
C LEU A 211 2.94 -19.13 4.75
N ARG A 212 2.48 -20.16 5.48
CA ARG A 212 3.38 -21.10 6.14
C ARG A 212 4.21 -21.91 5.14
N ARG A 213 3.63 -22.31 3.99
CA ARG A 213 4.37 -22.98 2.91
C ARG A 213 5.47 -22.10 2.35
N ARG A 214 5.20 -20.80 2.13
CA ARG A 214 6.15 -19.85 1.54
C ARG A 214 7.28 -19.47 2.50
N PHE A 215 6.97 -19.24 3.78
CA PHE A 215 7.90 -18.62 4.73
C PHE A 215 8.30 -19.53 5.90
N GLY A 216 7.83 -20.78 5.92
CA GLY A 216 8.22 -21.79 6.88
C GLY A 216 7.69 -21.55 8.30
N GLU A 217 8.43 -22.06 9.28
CA GLU A 217 7.97 -22.13 10.68
C GLU A 217 7.94 -20.78 11.41
N ARG A 218 8.51 -19.73 10.83
CA ARG A 218 8.40 -18.36 11.35
C ARG A 218 6.97 -17.81 11.24
N ILE A 219 6.08 -18.48 10.52
CA ILE A 219 4.66 -18.15 10.46
C ILE A 219 3.86 -19.05 11.40
N ARG A 220 3.22 -18.44 12.40
CA ARG A 220 2.32 -19.10 13.36
C ARG A 220 0.89 -18.70 13.05
N THR A 221 0.15 -19.62 12.42
CA THR A 221 -1.22 -19.38 11.96
C THR A 221 -2.23 -19.62 13.08
N VAL A 222 -3.23 -18.76 13.19
CA VAL A 222 -4.33 -18.90 14.16
C VAL A 222 -5.66 -18.86 13.45
N LYS A 223 -6.47 -19.92 13.59
CA LYS A 223 -7.85 -19.92 13.08
C LYS A 223 -8.73 -19.12 14.02
N LEU A 224 -9.39 -18.09 13.49
CA LEU A 224 -10.32 -17.26 14.26
C LEU A 224 -11.65 -18.00 14.48
N THR A 225 -12.15 -17.95 15.71
CA THR A 225 -13.44 -18.50 16.13
C THR A 225 -14.54 -17.45 16.14
N GLY A 226 -14.19 -16.16 16.17
CA GLY A 226 -15.13 -15.05 16.26
C GLY A 226 -15.52 -14.68 17.70
N ASN A 227 -14.93 -15.36 18.69
CA ASN A 227 -15.00 -14.96 20.09
C ASN A 227 -13.70 -14.22 20.44
N GLU A 228 -13.80 -12.99 20.94
CA GLU A 228 -12.63 -12.12 21.13
C GLU A 228 -11.65 -12.65 22.17
N ASP A 229 -12.15 -13.21 23.26
CA ASP A 229 -11.31 -13.69 24.35
C ASP A 229 -10.58 -14.99 23.95
N ASP A 230 -11.30 -15.92 23.32
CA ASP A 230 -10.73 -17.15 22.78
C ASP A 230 -9.70 -16.85 21.67
N ASP A 231 -10.03 -15.96 20.73
CA ASP A 231 -9.13 -15.56 19.65
C ASP A 231 -7.85 -14.90 20.20
N ARG A 232 -7.98 -14.02 21.20
CA ARG A 232 -6.84 -13.37 21.85
C ARG A 232 -5.93 -14.36 22.55
N GLU A 233 -6.48 -15.31 23.31
CA GLU A 233 -5.67 -16.32 24.01
C GLU A 233 -5.00 -17.30 23.03
N ARG A 234 -5.68 -17.68 21.95
CA ARG A 234 -5.07 -18.49 20.87
C ARG A 234 -3.91 -17.77 20.19
N MET A 235 -4.03 -16.46 19.96
CA MET A 235 -2.94 -15.65 19.40
C MET A 235 -1.72 -15.64 20.32
N ARG A 236 -1.92 -15.42 21.62
CA ARG A 236 -0.84 -15.44 22.63
C ARG A 236 -0.19 -16.82 22.73
N ALA A 237 -0.98 -17.89 22.76
CA ALA A 237 -0.47 -19.26 22.83
C ALA A 237 0.35 -19.64 21.58
N ALA A 238 -0.11 -19.25 20.39
CA ALA A 238 0.57 -19.55 19.13
C ALA A 238 1.89 -18.79 18.94
N ALA A 239 2.04 -17.62 19.58
CA ALA A 239 3.23 -16.79 19.48
C ALA A 239 4.48 -17.49 20.05
N GLY A 240 4.33 -18.31 21.10
CA GLY A 240 5.44 -18.95 21.82
C GLY A 240 6.39 -17.97 22.54
N ALA A 241 6.06 -16.67 22.51
CA ALA A 241 6.76 -15.57 23.14
C ALA A 241 5.80 -14.36 23.22
N PRO A 242 6.10 -13.34 24.03
CA PRO A 242 5.30 -12.12 24.07
C PRO A 242 5.18 -11.46 22.69
N ILE A 243 3.98 -10.99 22.34
CA ILE A 243 3.71 -10.28 21.08
C ILE A 243 4.13 -8.81 21.27
N ASP A 244 5.25 -8.42 20.67
CA ASP A 244 5.85 -7.07 20.80
C ASP A 244 5.07 -6.01 20.01
N CYS A 245 4.57 -6.39 18.83
CA CYS A 245 3.89 -5.48 17.93
C CYS A 245 2.65 -6.12 17.32
N VAL A 246 1.60 -5.31 17.14
CA VAL A 246 0.40 -5.67 16.38
C VAL A 246 0.26 -4.72 15.19
N MET A 247 0.15 -5.28 13.99
CA MET A 247 -0.21 -4.57 12.76
C MET A 247 -1.64 -4.92 12.39
N ASP A 248 -2.53 -3.92 12.37
CA ASP A 248 -3.88 -4.11 11.86
C ASP A 248 -4.01 -3.59 10.42
N LEU A 249 -4.40 -4.50 9.52
CA LEU A 249 -4.58 -4.27 8.08
C LEU A 249 -5.94 -4.79 7.61
N LEU A 250 -6.92 -4.84 8.51
CA LEU A 250 -8.25 -5.37 8.19
C LEU A 250 -9.01 -4.44 7.23
N PRO A 251 -9.82 -4.99 6.31
CA PRO A 251 -10.59 -4.20 5.35
C PRO A 251 -11.79 -3.51 6.02
N PRO A 252 -12.45 -2.55 5.33
CA PRO A 252 -13.64 -1.88 5.86
C PRO A 252 -14.82 -2.80 6.20
N SER A 253 -14.90 -3.99 5.60
CA SER A 253 -15.94 -4.98 5.89
C SER A 253 -15.69 -5.79 7.18
N ALA A 254 -14.53 -5.63 7.82
CA ALA A 254 -14.21 -6.32 9.06
C ALA A 254 -14.76 -5.58 10.29
N THR A 255 -14.89 -6.32 11.40
CA THR A 255 -15.47 -5.83 12.65
C THR A 255 -14.40 -5.31 13.60
N THR A 256 -14.74 -4.31 14.41
CA THR A 256 -13.87 -3.81 15.50
C THR A 256 -13.56 -4.88 16.55
N ARG A 257 -14.43 -5.89 16.68
CA ARG A 257 -14.22 -7.09 17.51
C ARG A 257 -12.93 -7.83 17.13
N THR A 258 -12.69 -8.03 15.83
CA THR A 258 -11.49 -8.72 15.34
C THR A 258 -10.24 -7.89 15.60
N VAL A 259 -10.33 -6.56 15.40
CA VAL A 259 -9.23 -5.63 15.72
C VAL A 259 -8.93 -5.69 17.23
N ARG A 260 -9.95 -5.62 18.08
CA ARG A 260 -9.83 -5.63 19.54
C ARG A 260 -9.16 -6.90 20.06
N ALA A 261 -9.58 -8.07 19.57
CA ALA A 261 -8.95 -9.35 19.92
C ALA A 261 -7.44 -9.35 19.62
N ALA A 262 -7.06 -8.87 18.43
CA ALA A 262 -5.67 -8.79 18.00
C ALA A 262 -4.84 -7.78 18.81
N VAL A 263 -5.33 -6.54 18.95
CA VAL A 263 -4.56 -5.47 19.60
C VAL A 263 -4.40 -5.71 21.10
N MET A 264 -5.41 -6.30 21.76
CA MET A 264 -5.33 -6.65 23.18
C MET A 264 -4.46 -7.88 23.45
N ALA A 265 -4.02 -8.61 22.42
CA ALA A 265 -3.07 -9.71 22.55
C ALA A 265 -1.63 -9.24 22.82
N VAL A 266 -1.33 -7.96 22.52
CA VAL A 266 0.01 -7.37 22.69
C VAL A 266 0.48 -7.40 24.15
N ARG A 267 1.79 -7.54 24.36
CA ARG A 267 2.39 -7.51 25.70
C ARG A 267 2.40 -6.10 26.32
N PRO A 268 2.62 -5.96 27.64
CA PRO A 268 2.99 -4.68 28.23
C PRO A 268 4.21 -4.05 27.56
N TYR A 269 4.23 -2.73 27.46
CA TYR A 269 5.17 -1.92 26.66
C TYR A 269 5.11 -2.21 25.15
N GLY A 270 4.05 -2.88 24.70
CA GLY A 270 3.84 -3.26 23.31
C GLY A 270 3.29 -2.12 22.47
N ARG A 271 3.40 -2.29 21.14
CA ARG A 271 3.02 -1.26 20.16
C ARG A 271 1.98 -1.78 19.20
N ILE A 272 0.97 -0.96 18.93
CA ILE A 272 -0.12 -1.26 18.01
C ILE A 272 -0.10 -0.22 16.89
N VAL A 273 -0.14 -0.69 15.65
CA VAL A 273 -0.32 0.16 14.48
C VAL A 273 -1.65 -0.16 13.81
N LEU A 274 -2.53 0.85 13.77
CA LEU A 274 -3.82 0.79 13.08
C LEU A 274 -3.65 1.36 11.67
N MET A 275 -3.77 0.49 10.68
CA MET A 275 -3.58 0.83 9.26
C MET A 275 -4.67 0.22 8.35
N GLY A 276 -5.60 -0.55 8.94
CA GLY A 276 -6.78 -1.09 8.28
C GLY A 276 -7.84 -0.03 7.96
N GLY A 277 -8.83 -0.43 7.17
CA GLY A 277 -9.97 0.40 6.76
C GLY A 277 -11.22 0.22 7.62
N VAL A 278 -11.14 -0.51 8.75
CA VAL A 278 -12.28 -0.76 9.64
C VAL A 278 -12.95 0.55 10.06
N GLY A 279 -14.27 0.65 9.90
CA GLY A 279 -15.05 1.85 10.22
C GLY A 279 -15.09 2.93 9.12
N MET A 280 -14.30 2.82 8.04
CA MET A 280 -14.29 3.83 6.95
C MET A 280 -15.60 3.88 6.15
N LEU A 281 -16.43 2.85 6.23
CA LEU A 281 -17.77 2.81 5.61
C LEU A 281 -18.91 3.00 6.64
N GLY A 282 -18.57 3.41 7.87
CA GLY A 282 -19.46 3.44 9.02
C GLY A 282 -19.28 2.22 9.93
N GLY A 283 -20.01 2.19 11.04
CA GLY A 283 -19.94 1.15 12.08
C GLY A 283 -19.45 1.69 13.42
N ASP A 284 -19.37 0.81 14.41
CA ASP A 284 -18.94 1.17 15.76
C ASP A 284 -17.46 1.57 15.80
N GLY A 285 -17.10 2.39 16.79
CA GLY A 285 -15.72 2.71 17.10
C GLY A 285 -14.93 1.52 17.65
N LEU A 286 -13.60 1.62 17.64
CA LEU A 286 -12.73 0.69 18.35
C LEU A 286 -12.58 1.16 19.81
N ASP A 287 -13.34 0.58 20.73
CA ASP A 287 -13.14 0.88 22.15
C ASP A 287 -11.98 0.05 22.72
N LEU A 288 -11.07 0.72 23.42
CA LEU A 288 -9.97 0.10 24.14
C LEU A 288 -10.04 0.53 25.59
N PRO A 289 -9.91 -0.39 26.58
CA PRO A 289 -10.04 0.00 27.98
C PRO A 289 -8.90 0.94 28.39
N TYR A 290 -9.23 2.17 28.80
CA TYR A 290 -8.24 3.16 29.26
C TYR A 290 -7.32 2.61 30.37
N PRO A 291 -7.82 1.91 31.42
CA PRO A 291 -6.94 1.35 32.44
C PRO A 291 -5.98 0.28 31.90
N TRP A 292 -6.35 -0.44 30.83
CA TRP A 292 -5.47 -1.41 30.20
C TRP A 292 -4.35 -0.72 29.42
N ILE A 293 -4.67 0.33 28.65
CA ILE A 293 -3.67 1.12 27.93
C ILE A 293 -2.65 1.71 28.91
N MET A 294 -3.14 2.40 29.95
CA MET A 294 -2.30 3.10 30.92
C MET A 294 -1.44 2.14 31.74
N ARG A 295 -2.01 1.05 32.30
CA ARG A 295 -1.26 0.15 33.21
C ARG A 295 -0.27 -0.77 32.50
N ASN A 296 -0.42 -0.94 31.18
CA ASN A 296 0.48 -1.78 30.39
C ASN A 296 1.38 -0.95 29.47
N ASP A 297 1.42 0.38 29.62
CA ASP A 297 2.25 1.28 28.81
C ASP A 297 2.11 1.05 27.29
N ILE A 298 0.86 0.86 26.85
CA ILE A 298 0.57 0.50 25.46
C ILE A 298 0.69 1.74 24.57
N THR A 299 1.45 1.60 23.48
CA THR A 299 1.47 2.60 22.41
C THR A 299 0.46 2.22 21.34
N VAL A 300 -0.50 3.10 21.06
CA VAL A 300 -1.44 2.97 19.93
C VAL A 300 -1.16 4.07 18.92
N ARG A 301 -0.90 3.71 17.66
CA ARG A 301 -0.57 4.65 16.60
C ARG A 301 -1.40 4.38 15.34
N GLY A 302 -2.09 5.40 14.84
CA GLY A 302 -2.62 5.38 13.47
C GLY A 302 -1.51 5.60 12.45
N LYS A 303 -1.57 4.89 11.31
CA LYS A 303 -0.66 5.12 10.20
C LYS A 303 -1.41 5.18 8.87
N TRP A 304 -1.24 6.29 8.17
CA TRP A 304 -1.64 6.44 6.78
C TRP A 304 -0.39 6.42 5.89
N MET A 305 -0.40 5.59 4.85
CA MET A 305 0.71 5.42 3.90
C MET A 305 2.06 5.21 4.61
N TYR A 306 3.13 5.83 4.10
CA TYR A 306 4.52 5.63 4.53
C TYR A 306 5.29 6.95 4.49
N PRO A 307 6.39 7.10 5.26
CA PRO A 307 7.22 8.30 5.19
C PRO A 307 8.04 8.34 3.87
N PRO A 308 8.48 9.52 3.39
CA PRO A 308 9.15 9.66 2.09
C PRO A 308 10.38 8.73 1.90
N GLN A 309 11.19 8.55 2.94
CA GLN A 309 12.37 7.69 2.89
C GLN A 309 12.06 6.19 2.76
N ALA A 310 10.80 5.76 2.93
CA ALA A 310 10.43 4.34 2.90
C ALA A 310 10.72 3.69 1.54
N VAL A 311 10.54 4.41 0.43
CA VAL A 311 10.80 3.89 -0.92
C VAL A 311 12.29 3.56 -1.10
N THR A 312 13.17 4.47 -0.67
CA THR A 312 14.62 4.27 -0.72
C THR A 312 15.04 3.09 0.15
N LEU A 313 14.54 3.00 1.38
CA LEU A 313 14.87 1.91 2.30
C LEU A 313 14.36 0.55 1.79
N MET A 314 13.14 0.48 1.26
CA MET A 314 12.58 -0.75 0.69
C MET A 314 13.35 -1.19 -0.57
N THR A 315 13.74 -0.23 -1.42
CA THR A 315 14.63 -0.50 -2.56
C THR A 315 15.94 -1.12 -2.08
N GLY A 316 16.47 -0.66 -0.94
CA GLY A 316 17.62 -1.26 -0.27
C GLY A 316 17.38 -2.71 0.16
N LEU A 317 16.22 -3.04 0.75
CA LEU A 317 15.86 -4.41 1.12
C LEU A 317 15.79 -5.34 -0.11
N ILE A 318 15.22 -4.85 -1.21
CA ILE A 318 15.12 -5.60 -2.47
C ILE A 318 16.52 -5.84 -3.06
N ARG A 319 17.31 -4.78 -3.21
CA ARG A 319 18.66 -4.87 -3.79
C ARG A 319 19.64 -5.66 -2.90
N GLY A 320 19.43 -5.64 -1.59
CA GLY A 320 20.19 -6.47 -0.65
C GLY A 320 19.78 -7.95 -0.64
N GLY A 321 18.76 -8.34 -1.42
CA GLY A 321 18.28 -9.73 -1.49
C GLY A 321 17.46 -10.16 -0.27
N LEU A 322 17.03 -9.23 0.58
CA LEU A 322 16.21 -9.53 1.77
C LEU A 322 14.72 -9.61 1.44
N LEU A 323 14.29 -8.97 0.36
CA LEU A 323 12.89 -8.94 -0.09
C LEU A 323 12.81 -9.25 -1.58
N ASP A 324 12.24 -10.40 -1.91
CA ASP A 324 12.14 -10.87 -3.29
C ASP A 324 10.83 -10.44 -3.95
N LEU A 325 10.94 -9.76 -5.10
CA LEU A 325 9.79 -9.34 -5.91
C LEU A 325 9.12 -10.51 -6.64
N ALA A 326 9.83 -11.62 -6.85
CA ALA A 326 9.27 -12.83 -7.47
C ALA A 326 8.22 -13.53 -6.58
N LEU A 327 8.03 -13.07 -5.33
CA LEU A 327 6.92 -13.51 -4.50
C LEU A 327 5.55 -13.21 -5.13
N PHE A 328 5.45 -12.15 -5.93
CA PHE A 328 4.22 -11.70 -6.57
C PHE A 328 4.01 -12.36 -7.93
N ASP A 329 2.86 -13.01 -8.07
CA ASP A 329 2.36 -13.49 -9.36
C ASP A 329 1.74 -12.31 -10.10
N VAL A 330 2.36 -11.90 -11.20
CA VAL A 330 1.97 -10.72 -11.98
C VAL A 330 1.24 -11.12 -13.26
N THR A 331 0.01 -10.59 -13.44
CA THR A 331 -0.71 -10.63 -14.72
C THR A 331 -0.66 -9.25 -15.36
N SER A 332 -0.18 -9.16 -16.60
CA SER A 332 0.02 -7.89 -17.30
C SER A 332 -0.94 -7.72 -18.47
N PHE A 333 -1.41 -6.49 -18.66
CA PHE A 333 -2.33 -6.07 -19.71
C PHE A 333 -1.78 -4.87 -20.47
N LYS A 334 -2.23 -4.64 -21.70
CA LYS A 334 -1.96 -3.38 -22.41
C LYS A 334 -2.92 -2.29 -21.94
N LEU A 335 -2.59 -1.03 -22.19
CA LEU A 335 -3.49 0.09 -21.88
C LEU A 335 -4.86 -0.04 -22.55
N ASP A 336 -4.89 -0.53 -23.78
CA ASP A 336 -6.14 -0.75 -24.54
C ASP A 336 -7.09 -1.73 -23.84
N ASP A 337 -6.53 -2.63 -23.03
CA ASP A 337 -7.24 -3.67 -22.30
C ASP A 337 -7.45 -3.28 -20.82
N VAL A 338 -7.31 -2.00 -20.45
CA VAL A 338 -7.37 -1.53 -19.05
C VAL A 338 -8.68 -1.90 -18.35
N ASN A 339 -9.81 -1.91 -19.06
CA ASN A 339 -11.09 -2.29 -18.49
C ASN A 339 -11.14 -3.79 -18.14
N GLU A 340 -10.50 -4.63 -18.95
CA GLU A 340 -10.31 -6.06 -18.64
C GLU A 340 -9.35 -6.23 -17.47
N ALA A 341 -8.28 -5.45 -17.42
CA ALA A 341 -7.33 -5.45 -16.30
C ALA A 341 -8.02 -5.08 -14.96
N ILE A 342 -8.93 -4.10 -14.97
CA ILE A 342 -9.74 -3.73 -13.79
C ILE A 342 -10.63 -4.90 -13.35
N GLY A 343 -11.32 -5.55 -14.28
CA GLY A 343 -12.13 -6.74 -13.99
C GLY A 343 -11.29 -7.90 -13.46
N HIS A 344 -10.12 -8.14 -14.06
CA HIS A 344 -9.17 -9.16 -13.61
C HIS A 344 -8.66 -8.86 -12.19
N ALA A 345 -8.28 -7.62 -11.89
CA ALA A 345 -7.81 -7.20 -10.57
C ALA A 345 -8.87 -7.42 -9.48
N ALA A 346 -10.14 -7.14 -9.77
CA ALA A 346 -11.26 -7.39 -8.87
C ALA A 346 -11.49 -8.88 -8.62
N ALA A 347 -11.45 -9.70 -9.68
CA ALA A 347 -11.69 -11.14 -9.58
C ALA A 347 -10.51 -11.94 -8.99
N ASN A 348 -9.27 -11.46 -9.18
CA ASN A 348 -8.03 -12.17 -8.85
C ASN A 348 -7.20 -11.47 -7.76
N GLY A 349 -7.82 -10.60 -6.96
CA GLY A 349 -7.19 -10.02 -5.80
C GLY A 349 -6.78 -11.07 -4.75
N GLY A 350 -5.91 -10.67 -3.83
CA GLY A 350 -5.49 -11.52 -2.71
C GLY A 350 -3.97 -11.57 -2.51
N PRO A 351 -3.50 -12.52 -1.70
CA PRO A 351 -2.09 -12.61 -1.33
C PRO A 351 -1.17 -12.78 -2.53
N PHE A 352 -0.19 -11.89 -2.65
CA PHE A 352 0.85 -11.95 -3.67
C PHE A 352 0.33 -12.03 -5.12
N ARG A 353 -0.87 -11.51 -5.39
CA ARG A 353 -1.43 -11.38 -6.74
C ARG A 353 -1.38 -9.92 -7.14
N MET A 354 -0.90 -9.64 -8.34
CA MET A 354 -0.82 -8.28 -8.85
C MET A 354 -1.26 -8.22 -10.31
N THR A 355 -2.12 -7.25 -10.62
CA THR A 355 -2.47 -6.90 -11.99
C THR A 355 -1.73 -5.64 -12.38
N VAL A 356 -1.16 -5.61 -13.57
CA VAL A 356 -0.37 -4.48 -14.09
C VAL A 356 -0.86 -4.12 -15.48
N VAL A 357 -0.87 -2.82 -15.79
CA VAL A 357 -1.10 -2.28 -17.12
C VAL A 357 0.20 -1.68 -17.65
N HIS A 358 0.45 -1.86 -18.93
CA HIS A 358 1.53 -1.23 -19.70
C HIS A 358 0.95 -0.12 -20.59
N PRO A 359 1.13 1.16 -20.21
CA PRO A 359 0.61 2.31 -20.95
C PRO A 359 1.20 2.53 -22.33
#